data_AF-A0A1G9M8K7-F1
#
_entry.id   AF-A0A1G9M8K7-F1
#
_cell.length_a   1.000
_cell.length_b   1.000
_cell.length_c   1.000
_cell.angle_alpha   90.00
_cell.angle_beta   90.00
_cell.angle_gamma   90.00
#
_symmetry.space_group_name_H-M   'P 1'
#
loop_
_entity.id
_entity.type
_entity.pdbx_description
1 polymer ?
#
loop_
_entity_poly.entity_id
_entity_poly.type
_entity_poly.pdbx_seq_one_letter_code
_entity_poly.pdbx_strand_id
1 'polypeptide(L)' 'MTAPCFGCAAKVTLSDQEIEESIEQQLALEFNLVDDTEWQRRQEICQTCPQRVGHTCGKCGCYYKFRTALAVKTCPEGKW' A
#
# COMPACT_ATOMS: atom_id res chain seq x y z
N MET A 1 -9.03 24.07 -24.56
CA MET A 1 -9.66 23.03 -23.74
C MET A 1 -8.96 21.73 -24.05
N THR A 2 -8.17 21.20 -23.13
CA THR A 2 -7.42 19.95 -23.32
C THR A 2 -8.38 18.79 -23.20
N ALA A 3 -8.47 17.95 -24.23
CA ALA A 3 -9.22 16.70 -24.14
C ALA A 3 -8.63 15.84 -23.01
N PRO A 4 -9.46 15.14 -22.22
CA PRO A 4 -8.95 14.23 -21.18
C PRO A 4 -8.08 13.16 -21.82
N CYS A 5 -6.99 12.77 -21.14
CA CYS A 5 -6.14 11.70 -21.65
C CYS A 5 -6.92 10.37 -21.66
N PHE A 6 -6.55 9.47 -22.56
CA PHE A 6 -7.20 8.16 -22.71
C PHE A 6 -7.33 7.41 -21.38
N GLY A 7 -6.30 7.45 -20.53
CA GLY A 7 -6.32 6.83 -19.21
C GLY A 7 -7.33 7.45 -18.23
N CYS A 8 -7.47 8.77 -18.22
CA CYS A 8 -8.50 9.44 -17.42
C CYS A 8 -9.91 9.18 -17.93
N ALA A 9 -10.06 8.90 -19.23
CA ALA A 9 -11.35 8.52 -19.82
C ALA A 9 -11.71 7.05 -19.52
N ALA A 10 -10.70 6.17 -19.42
CA ALA A 10 -10.89 4.75 -19.18
C ALA A 10 -11.02 4.36 -17.68
N LYS A 11 -10.99 5.32 -16.75
CA LYS A 11 -10.96 5.16 -15.28
C LYS A 11 -11.37 3.77 -14.78
N VAL A 12 -10.38 2.90 -14.57
CA VAL A 12 -10.57 1.63 -13.87
C VAL A 12 -10.34 1.90 -12.39
N THR A 13 -11.41 1.80 -11.60
CA THR A 13 -11.35 1.86 -10.14
C THR A 13 -11.49 0.46 -9.60
N LEU A 14 -10.43 -0.07 -8.99
CA LEU A 14 -10.50 -1.30 -8.21
C LEU A 14 -11.28 -1.03 -6.91
N SER A 15 -12.12 -1.98 -6.53
CA SER A 15 -12.74 -2.00 -5.22
C SER A 15 -11.72 -2.27 -4.13
N ASP A 16 -12.05 -1.92 -2.89
CA ASP A 16 -11.20 -2.21 -1.74
C ASP A 16 -10.92 -3.72 -1.62
N GLN A 17 -11.91 -4.57 -1.91
CA GLN A 17 -11.75 -6.01 -1.87
C GLN A 17 -10.70 -6.51 -2.89
N GLU A 18 -10.77 -6.06 -4.14
CA GLU A 18 -9.79 -6.46 -5.17
C GLU A 18 -8.36 -6.01 -4.81
N ILE A 19 -8.23 -4.87 -4.12
CA ILE A 19 -6.94 -4.39 -3.64
C ILE A 19 -6.40 -5.27 -2.52
N GLU A 20 -7.23 -5.64 -1.53
CA GLU A 20 -6.82 -6.54 -0.45
C GLU A 20 -6.43 -7.93 -0.99
N GLU A 21 -7.21 -8.49 -1.91
CA GLU A 21 -6.90 -9.76 -2.57
C GLU A 21 -5.55 -9.69 -3.32
N SER A 22 -5.28 -8.56 -3.99
CA SER A 22 -3.99 -8.34 -4.65
C SER A 22 -2.83 -8.28 -3.64
N ILE A 23 -3.02 -7.63 -2.49
CA ILE A 23 -2.00 -7.56 -1.44
C ILE A 23 -1.72 -8.96 -0.87
N GLU A 24 -2.74 -9.74 -0.59
CA GLU A 24 -2.61 -11.11 -0.08
C GLU A 24 -1.85 -12.01 -1.06
N GLN A 25 -2.21 -11.96 -2.34
CA GLN A 25 -1.52 -12.71 -3.39
C GLN A 25 -0.03 -12.34 -3.50
N GLN A 26 0.31 -11.05 -3.36
CA GLN A 26 1.69 -10.61 -3.36
C GLN A 26 2.44 -11.09 -2.11
N LEU A 27 1.84 -10.98 -0.92
CA LEU A 27 2.45 -11.43 0.33
C LEU A 27 2.69 -12.95 0.35
N ALA A 28 1.82 -13.74 -0.28
CA ALA A 28 1.98 -15.18 -0.39
C ALA A 28 3.25 -15.60 -1.17
N LEU A 29 3.85 -14.70 -1.94
CA LEU A 29 5.09 -14.92 -2.68
C LEU A 29 6.35 -14.46 -1.92
N GLU A 30 6.18 -13.84 -0.75
CA GLU A 30 7.26 -13.26 0.05
C GLU A 30 7.70 -14.18 1.18
N PHE A 31 9.00 -14.21 1.46
CA PHE A 31 9.58 -15.09 2.49
C PHE A 31 10.07 -14.35 3.73
N ASN A 32 10.34 -13.04 3.61
CA ASN A 32 10.89 -12.20 4.69
C ASN A 32 9.81 -11.25 5.20
N LEU A 33 8.85 -11.82 5.92
CA LEU A 33 7.78 -11.08 6.56
C LEU A 33 8.08 -10.85 8.04
N VAL A 34 7.62 -9.72 8.57
CA VAL A 34 7.57 -9.52 10.02
C VAL A 34 6.44 -10.34 10.63
N ASP A 35 6.46 -10.51 11.95
CA ASP A 35 5.33 -11.12 12.66
C ASP A 35 4.08 -10.22 12.60
N ASP A 36 2.92 -10.82 12.89
CA ASP A 36 1.62 -10.14 12.83
C ASP A 36 1.53 -8.93 13.76
N THR A 37 2.23 -8.95 14.91
CA THR A 37 2.19 -7.85 15.88
C THR A 37 2.90 -6.63 15.32
N GLU A 38 4.11 -6.83 14.79
CA GLU A 38 4.86 -5.76 14.14
C GLU A 38 4.17 -5.28 12.86
N TRP A 39 3.55 -6.18 12.10
CA TRP A 39 2.78 -5.80 10.91
C TRP A 39 1.60 -4.91 11.25
N GLN A 40 0.80 -5.26 12.26
CA GLN A 40 -0.32 -4.45 12.75
C GLN A 40 0.15 -3.09 13.26
N ARG A 41 1.19 -3.05 14.10
CA ARG A 41 1.77 -1.80 14.62
C ARG A 41 2.16 -0.84 13.50
N ARG A 42 2.84 -1.34 12.47
CA ARG A 42 3.24 -0.52 11.31
C ARG A 42 2.04 -0.04 10.50
N GLN A 43 1.01 -0.87 10.35
CA GLN A 43 -0.23 -0.48 9.67
C GLN A 43 -0.96 0.65 10.40
N GLU A 44 -1.09 0.61 11.72
CA GLU A 44 -1.71 1.69 12.52
C GLU A 44 -1.00 3.03 12.30
N ILE A 45 0.34 3.02 12.24
CA ILE A 45 1.15 4.21 11.93
C ILE A 45 0.83 4.73 10.51
N CYS A 46 0.72 3.84 9.53
CA CYS A 46 0.35 4.21 8.17
C CYS A 46 -1.09 4.74 8.08
N GLN A 47 -2.02 4.20 8.87
CA GLN A 47 -3.43 4.60 8.84
C GLN A 47 -3.65 6.06 9.28
N THR A 48 -2.80 6.57 10.16
CA THR A 48 -2.82 7.96 10.62
C THR A 48 -1.85 8.88 9.84
N CYS A 49 -1.12 8.33 8.86
CA CYS A 49 -0.08 9.08 8.16
C CYS A 49 -0.68 10.09 7.14
N PRO A 50 -0.28 11.38 7.18
CA PRO A 50 -0.77 12.39 6.23
C PRO A 50 -0.40 12.11 4.76
N GLN A 51 0.57 11.22 4.52
CA GLN A 51 1.01 10.84 3.18
C GLN A 51 0.23 9.64 2.63
N ARG A 52 -0.67 9.01 3.39
CA ARG A 52 -1.46 7.88 2.90
C ARG A 52 -2.52 8.37 1.92
N VAL A 53 -2.63 7.69 0.77
CA VAL A 53 -3.64 7.94 -0.26
C VAL A 53 -4.41 6.64 -0.51
N GLY A 54 -5.55 6.50 0.17
CA GLY A 54 -6.32 5.24 0.19
C GLY A 54 -5.45 4.08 0.71
N HIS A 55 -5.29 3.05 -0.11
CA HIS A 55 -4.46 1.87 0.20
C HIS A 55 -2.97 2.04 -0.11
N THR A 56 -2.58 3.17 -0.73
CA THR A 56 -1.20 3.40 -1.16
C THR A 56 -0.48 4.44 -0.31
N CYS A 57 0.83 4.32 -0.23
CA CYS A 57 1.68 5.36 0.34
C CYS A 57 2.00 6.41 -0.72
N GLY A 58 1.66 7.68 -0.47
CA GLY A 58 1.97 8.79 -1.38
C GLY A 58 3.46 9.14 -1.50
N LYS A 59 4.33 8.51 -0.71
CA LYS A 59 5.79 8.69 -0.81
C LYS A 59 6.48 7.62 -1.66
N CYS A 60 6.06 6.36 -1.58
CA CYS A 60 6.71 5.25 -2.27
C CYS A 60 5.83 4.52 -3.29
N GLY A 61 4.53 4.82 -3.34
CA GLY A 61 3.57 4.21 -4.26
C GLY A 61 3.13 2.78 -3.92
N CYS A 62 3.75 2.12 -2.94
CA CYS A 62 3.35 0.76 -2.54
C CYS A 62 1.98 0.76 -1.83
N TYR A 63 1.27 -0.37 -1.90
CA TYR A 63 0.23 -0.65 -0.91
C TYR A 63 0.83 -0.64 0.49
N TYR A 64 0.27 0.16 1.40
CA TYR A 64 0.91 0.36 2.71
C TYR A 64 0.93 -0.96 3.48
N LYS A 65 -0.16 -1.74 3.46
CA LYS A 65 -0.22 -3.06 4.12
C LYS A 65 0.85 -4.02 3.62
N PHE A 66 1.01 -4.12 2.29
CA PHE A 66 2.09 -4.93 1.69
C PHE A 66 3.47 -4.49 2.19
N ARG A 67 3.81 -3.19 2.06
CA ARG A 67 5.14 -2.70 2.46
C ARG A 67 5.42 -2.89 3.94
N THR A 68 4.43 -2.68 4.80
CA THR A 68 4.59 -2.83 6.26
C THR A 68 4.87 -4.27 6.68
N ALA A 69 4.45 -5.27 5.89
CA ALA A 69 4.70 -6.68 6.16
C ALA A 69 6.17 -7.08 5.87
N LEU A 70 6.86 -6.36 4.98
CA LEU A 70 8.21 -6.74 4.55
C LEU A 70 9.26 -6.41 5.62
N ALA A 71 9.96 -7.42 6.13
CA ALA A 71 11.00 -7.26 7.15
C ALA A 71 12.20 -6.41 6.67
N VAL A 72 12.49 -6.46 5.37
CA VAL A 72 13.63 -5.77 4.74
C VAL A 72 13.33 -4.34 4.29
N LYS A 73 12.11 -3.84 4.52
CA LYS A 73 11.71 -2.47 4.16
C LYS A 73 11.56 -1.61 5.38
N THR A 74 11.76 -0.31 5.18
CA THR A 74 11.52 0.74 6.17
C THR A 74 10.53 1.76 5.63
N CYS A 75 9.94 2.56 6.52
CA CYS A 75 9.13 3.70 6.14
C CYS A 75 9.98 4.73 5.37
N PRO A 76 9.56 5.25 4.20
CA PRO A 76 10.29 6.32 3.53
C PRO A 76 10.36 7.62 4.36
N GLU A 77 9.44 7.82 5.30
CA GLU A 77 9.42 8.95 6.25
C GLU A 77 10.04 8.58 7.61
N GLY A 78 10.58 7.37 7.78
CA GLY A 78 11.20 6.94 9.03
C GLY A 78 10.25 6.81 10.23
N LYS A 79 8.94 6.65 10.01
CA LYS A 79 7.93 6.56 11.09
C LYS A 79 7.87 5.20 11.79
N TRP A 80 8.46 4.17 11.18
CA TRP A 80 8.59 2.83 11.71
C TRP A 80 9.81 2.15 11.09
#